data_AF-A0A850U7P9-F1
#
_entry.id   AF-A0A850U7P9-F1
#
_cell.length_a   1.000
_cell.length_b   1.000
_cell.length_c   1.000
_cell.angle_alpha   90.00
_cell.angle_beta   90.00
_cell.angle_gamma   90.00
#
_symmetry.space_group_name_H-M   'P 1'
#
loop_
_entity.id
_entity.type
_entity.pdbx_description
1 polymer ?
#
loop_
_entity_poly.entity_id
_entity_poly.type
_entity_poly.pdbx_seq_one_letter_code
_entity_poly.pdbx_strand_id
1 'polypeptide(L)'
;MLQDLISAQLVSDYTIVELPGSINDLQGTRKISAAVCWLVSQCPDSLELCSQTLQEYIEDGIDSEFGKRFYHDCKERRFAGLPSQEPGVIIELYNSVLQFLSDVASSEHLYDLSWPVTEFSEPGGNKLLPHLQWNMPDHLAWLKKAVLSFQIPYLDLPPLGAPWRPVCHMIFQYVSQIASSSHTQPLIQSQVENLLSKTYQKWKTRTSGSSKDGPSVDEIPWDDILAVCIDHKLRDWTPPKLPVAPEAVSEDGQIRVYFFKEHLKNFALPFSWEQARLRTQEEIRHGHKRLRVKSPNSFKKKPYSVSTMPGQYGSGVSTLSGQEKSIPGADGFTDAASAQELLPERLLAQLQLEKRESRRFEEQLRQCLVEDIEPLGDFVGLPLYLPQSLVSTPTVTCPLMKSPVSSAEGAGSQEGCEVLVEELSPALSDRLKHLQQLLRANKEGEVASELHLSALVDMVDI
;
A
#
# COMPACT_ATOMS: atom_id res chain seq x y z
N MET A 1 28.53 -45.22 -19.67
CA MET A 1 28.08 -44.03 -18.90
C MET A 1 27.46 -42.98 -19.82
N LEU A 2 28.19 -42.32 -20.73
CA LEU A 2 27.58 -41.32 -21.64
C LEU A 2 26.49 -41.92 -22.55
N GLN A 3 26.76 -43.09 -23.12
CA GLN A 3 25.78 -43.81 -23.95
C GLN A 3 24.52 -44.24 -23.18
N ASP A 4 24.65 -44.52 -21.88
CA ASP A 4 23.52 -44.87 -21.02
C ASP A 4 22.66 -43.63 -20.74
N LEU A 5 23.30 -42.47 -20.51
CA LEU A 5 22.62 -41.18 -20.33
C LEU A 5 21.87 -40.71 -21.59
N ILE A 6 22.48 -40.92 -22.77
CA ILE A 6 21.83 -40.65 -24.06
C ILE A 6 20.64 -41.60 -24.26
N SER A 7 20.81 -42.88 -23.97
CA SER A 7 19.74 -43.88 -24.10
C SER A 7 18.56 -43.60 -23.17
N ALA A 8 18.83 -43.01 -22.00
CA ALA A 8 17.82 -42.56 -21.05
C ALA A 8 17.17 -41.20 -21.40
N GLN A 9 17.53 -40.58 -22.54
CA GLN A 9 17.05 -39.26 -22.96
C GLN A 9 17.32 -38.12 -21.95
N LEU A 10 18.32 -38.27 -21.09
CA LEU A 10 18.72 -37.24 -20.11
C LEU A 10 19.67 -36.20 -20.70
N VAL A 11 20.24 -36.47 -21.88
CA VAL A 11 21.16 -35.58 -22.60
C VAL A 11 20.51 -35.22 -23.92
N SER A 12 20.23 -33.93 -24.11
CA SER A 12 19.65 -33.38 -25.34
C SER A 12 20.67 -33.31 -26.47
N ASP A 13 21.89 -32.84 -26.20
CA ASP A 13 22.99 -32.79 -27.16
C ASP A 13 24.35 -32.89 -26.43
N TYR A 14 25.39 -33.35 -27.12
CA TYR A 14 26.74 -33.44 -26.57
C TYR A 14 27.82 -33.17 -27.61
N THR A 15 28.93 -32.60 -27.15
CA THR A 15 30.14 -32.46 -27.95
C THR A 15 31.36 -32.89 -27.13
N ILE A 16 32.34 -33.52 -27.80
CA ILE A 16 33.58 -33.97 -27.16
C ILE A 16 34.71 -33.09 -27.67
N VAL A 17 35.35 -32.36 -26.76
CA VAL A 17 36.44 -31.43 -27.10
C VAL A 17 37.74 -31.92 -26.47
N GLU A 18 38.71 -32.26 -27.31
CA GLU A 18 40.05 -32.67 -26.86
C GLU A 18 40.91 -31.45 -26.50
N LEU A 19 41.25 -31.34 -25.23
CA LEU A 19 42.08 -30.27 -24.68
C LEU A 19 43.56 -30.68 -24.68
N PRO A 20 44.47 -29.81 -25.17
CA PRO A 20 45.91 -30.03 -25.01
C PRO A 20 46.28 -29.97 -23.51
N GLY A 21 47.17 -30.84 -23.05
CA GLY A 21 47.52 -30.96 -21.63
C GLY A 21 48.29 -29.76 -21.03
N SER A 22 48.53 -28.70 -21.79
CA SER A 22 49.24 -27.49 -21.36
C SER A 22 48.27 -26.33 -21.14
N ILE A 23 48.22 -25.84 -19.91
CA ILE A 23 47.42 -24.67 -19.46
C ILE A 23 47.85 -23.32 -20.09
N ASN A 24 48.99 -23.27 -20.81
CA ASN A 24 49.50 -22.05 -21.45
C ASN A 24 49.31 -22.02 -22.97
N ASP A 25 48.57 -22.97 -23.54
CA ASP A 25 48.34 -23.01 -24.98
C ASP A 25 47.15 -22.12 -25.37
N LEU A 26 47.42 -21.08 -26.18
CA LEU A 26 46.40 -20.23 -26.80
C LEU A 26 45.35 -21.06 -27.57
N GLN A 27 45.73 -22.22 -28.12
CA GLN A 27 44.78 -23.13 -28.77
C GLN A 27 43.86 -23.81 -27.76
N GLY A 28 44.36 -24.15 -26.56
CA GLY A 28 43.55 -24.67 -25.46
C GLY A 28 42.48 -23.68 -25.04
N THR A 29 42.85 -22.41 -24.81
CA THR A 29 41.91 -21.34 -24.46
C THR A 29 40.84 -21.14 -25.53
N ARG A 30 41.20 -21.18 -26.82
CA ARG A 30 40.24 -21.07 -27.93
C ARG A 30 39.27 -22.25 -27.96
N LYS A 31 39.76 -23.48 -27.76
CA LYS A 31 38.90 -24.68 -27.72
C LYS A 31 37.93 -24.65 -26.53
N ILE A 32 38.39 -24.24 -25.35
CA ILE A 32 37.53 -24.07 -24.16
C ILE A 32 36.48 -23.00 -24.44
N SER A 33 36.89 -21.83 -24.95
CA SER A 33 35.95 -20.76 -25.29
C SER A 33 34.91 -21.22 -26.30
N ALA A 34 35.30 -21.97 -27.34
CA ALA A 34 34.36 -22.52 -28.32
C ALA A 34 33.40 -23.54 -27.69
N ALA A 35 33.89 -24.40 -26.78
CA ALA A 35 33.06 -25.36 -26.05
C ALA A 35 32.03 -24.66 -25.16
N VAL A 36 32.45 -23.61 -24.44
CA VAL A 36 31.55 -22.78 -23.61
C VAL A 36 30.53 -22.04 -24.49
N CYS A 37 30.96 -21.44 -25.61
CA CYS A 37 30.03 -20.79 -26.54
C CYS A 37 29.01 -21.78 -27.11
N TRP A 38 29.43 -23.00 -27.45
CA TRP A 38 28.52 -24.05 -27.89
C TRP A 38 27.53 -24.41 -26.78
N LEU A 39 27.99 -24.59 -25.53
CA LEU A 39 27.13 -24.92 -24.40
C LEU A 39 26.10 -23.82 -24.12
N VAL A 40 26.50 -22.55 -24.22
CA VAL A 40 25.58 -21.41 -24.12
C VAL A 40 24.57 -21.41 -25.28
N SER A 41 24.98 -21.78 -26.50
CA SER A 41 24.06 -21.86 -27.65
C SER A 41 23.06 -23.02 -27.57
N GLN A 42 23.37 -24.05 -26.77
CA GLN A 42 22.49 -25.19 -26.50
C GLN A 42 21.72 -25.04 -25.19
N CYS A 43 21.86 -23.90 -24.50
CA CYS A 43 21.16 -23.66 -23.25
C CYS A 43 19.65 -23.59 -23.54
N PRO A 44 18.80 -24.38 -22.86
CA PRO A 44 17.36 -24.25 -23.00
C PRO A 44 16.91 -22.84 -22.58
N ASP A 45 15.74 -22.43 -23.07
CA ASP A 45 15.13 -21.16 -22.68
C ASP A 45 15.09 -21.04 -21.15
N SER A 46 15.47 -19.88 -20.64
CA SER A 46 15.52 -19.65 -19.19
C SER A 46 14.15 -19.90 -18.58
N LEU A 47 14.11 -20.71 -17.52
CA LEU A 47 12.92 -20.87 -16.70
C LEU A 47 12.48 -19.49 -16.19
N GLU A 48 11.25 -19.06 -16.46
CA GLU A 48 10.67 -17.80 -15.95
C GLU A 48 10.32 -17.92 -14.45
N LEU A 49 11.33 -18.20 -13.64
CA LEU A 49 11.22 -18.25 -12.19
C LEU A 49 11.27 -16.82 -11.65
N CYS A 50 10.24 -16.42 -10.92
CA CYS A 50 10.21 -15.18 -10.17
C CYS A 50 10.75 -15.40 -8.76
N SER A 51 11.37 -14.36 -8.19
CA SER A 51 11.84 -14.34 -6.80
C SER A 51 11.27 -13.12 -6.09
N GLN A 52 10.62 -13.35 -4.95
CA GLN A 52 10.10 -12.32 -4.07
C GLN A 52 10.39 -12.71 -2.62
N THR A 53 10.42 -11.74 -1.72
CA THR A 53 10.35 -12.07 -0.28
C THR A 53 8.96 -12.64 0.03
N LEU A 54 8.84 -13.43 1.10
CA LEU A 54 7.55 -14.00 1.50
C LEU A 54 6.50 -12.90 1.74
N GLN A 55 6.90 -11.77 2.33
CA GLN A 55 5.99 -10.65 2.55
C GLN A 55 5.53 -10.02 1.23
N GLU A 56 6.47 -9.67 0.34
CA GLU A 56 6.14 -9.12 -0.99
C GLU A 56 5.22 -10.07 -1.78
N TYR A 57 5.52 -11.38 -1.77
CA TYR A 57 4.74 -12.40 -2.45
C TYR A 57 3.28 -12.43 -2.00
N ILE A 58 3.07 -12.34 -0.68
CA ILE A 58 1.73 -12.35 -0.09
C ILE A 58 1.01 -11.03 -0.37
N GLU A 59 1.66 -9.89 -0.17
CA GLU A 59 1.08 -8.56 -0.38
C GLU A 59 0.69 -8.35 -1.86
N ASP A 60 1.57 -8.69 -2.81
CA ASP A 60 1.30 -8.59 -4.24
C ASP A 60 0.18 -9.54 -4.68
N GLY A 61 0.19 -10.77 -4.16
CA GLY A 61 -0.85 -11.77 -4.44
C GLY A 61 -2.22 -11.35 -3.91
N ILE A 62 -2.28 -10.77 -2.70
CA ILE A 62 -3.51 -10.26 -2.11
C ILE A 62 -3.98 -9.01 -2.85
N ASP A 63 -3.11 -8.04 -3.15
CA ASP A 63 -3.52 -6.83 -3.88
C ASP A 63 -4.10 -7.18 -5.26
N SER A 64 -3.42 -8.08 -5.99
CA SER A 64 -3.81 -8.50 -7.32
C SER A 64 -5.14 -9.27 -7.34
N GLU A 65 -5.30 -10.29 -6.47
CA GLU A 65 -6.46 -11.17 -6.55
C GLU A 65 -7.61 -10.78 -5.61
N PHE A 66 -7.32 -10.31 -4.40
CA PHE A 66 -8.32 -9.89 -3.42
C PHE A 66 -8.61 -8.38 -3.49
N GLY A 67 -7.59 -7.55 -3.34
CA GLY A 67 -7.71 -6.09 -3.11
C GLY A 67 -8.53 -5.40 -4.20
N LYS A 68 -8.14 -5.58 -5.47
CA LYS A 68 -8.86 -4.98 -6.62
C LYS A 68 -10.35 -5.34 -6.63
N ARG A 69 -10.69 -6.59 -6.35
CA ARG A 69 -12.08 -7.09 -6.39
C ARG A 69 -12.89 -6.61 -5.19
N PHE A 70 -12.30 -6.71 -4.00
CA PHE A 70 -12.90 -6.31 -2.74
C PHE A 70 -13.21 -4.81 -2.73
N TYR A 71 -12.21 -3.95 -2.99
CA TYR A 71 -12.43 -2.50 -2.96
C TYR A 71 -13.37 -2.02 -4.08
N HIS A 72 -13.41 -2.71 -5.22
CA HIS A 72 -14.38 -2.45 -6.27
C HIS A 72 -15.81 -2.76 -5.81
N ASP A 73 -16.08 -3.93 -5.22
CA ASP A 73 -17.39 -4.28 -4.66
C ASP A 73 -17.82 -3.29 -3.57
N CYS A 74 -16.93 -2.99 -2.63
CA CYS A 74 -17.16 -2.00 -1.58
C CYS A 74 -17.56 -0.63 -2.15
N LYS A 75 -16.84 -0.15 -3.17
CA LYS A 75 -17.12 1.13 -3.82
C LYS A 75 -18.50 1.12 -4.48
N GLU A 76 -18.83 0.08 -5.25
CA GLU A 76 -20.13 -0.04 -5.92
C GLU A 76 -21.31 -0.12 -4.93
N ARG A 77 -21.18 -0.93 -3.88
CA ARG A 77 -22.22 -1.07 -2.84
C ARG A 77 -22.45 0.25 -2.12
N ARG A 78 -21.38 0.96 -1.74
CA ARG A 78 -21.46 2.30 -1.13
C ARG A 78 -22.15 3.31 -2.04
N PHE A 79 -21.82 3.35 -3.33
CA PHE A 79 -22.50 4.25 -4.28
C PHE A 79 -23.98 3.93 -4.45
N ALA A 80 -24.35 2.66 -4.38
CA ALA A 80 -25.73 2.23 -4.45
C ALA A 80 -26.51 2.34 -3.12
N GLY A 81 -25.84 2.72 -2.02
CA GLY A 81 -26.43 2.76 -0.69
C GLY A 81 -26.80 1.38 -0.12
N LEU A 82 -26.13 0.33 -0.60
CA LEU A 82 -26.29 -1.04 -0.11
C LEU A 82 -25.46 -1.25 1.18
N PRO A 83 -25.87 -2.16 2.08
CA PRO A 83 -25.10 -2.50 3.28
C PRO A 83 -23.75 -3.15 2.91
N SER A 84 -22.86 -3.32 3.89
CA SER A 84 -21.62 -4.08 3.68
C SER A 84 -21.88 -5.50 3.16
N GLN A 85 -20.88 -6.10 2.51
CA GLN A 85 -20.99 -7.47 2.05
C GLN A 85 -20.99 -8.43 3.24
N GLU A 86 -21.54 -9.63 3.05
CA GLU A 86 -21.53 -10.67 4.06
C GLU A 86 -20.08 -11.06 4.46
N PRO A 87 -19.72 -11.01 5.76
CA PRO A 87 -18.38 -11.34 6.24
C PRO A 87 -17.83 -12.67 5.74
N GLY A 88 -18.66 -13.73 5.72
CA GLY A 88 -18.25 -15.06 5.28
C GLY A 88 -17.74 -15.07 3.85
N VAL A 89 -18.37 -14.30 2.96
CA VAL A 89 -17.99 -14.21 1.55
C VAL A 89 -16.68 -13.46 1.36
N ILE A 90 -16.44 -12.40 2.14
CA ILE A 90 -15.16 -11.66 2.13
C ILE A 90 -14.03 -12.55 2.66
N ILE A 91 -14.26 -13.23 3.80
CA ILE A 91 -13.28 -14.14 4.42
C ILE A 91 -12.94 -15.30 3.48
N GLU A 92 -13.94 -15.89 2.82
CA GLU A 92 -13.73 -16.97 1.86
C GLU A 92 -12.90 -16.50 0.65
N LEU A 93 -13.21 -15.32 0.08
CA LEU A 93 -12.39 -14.75 -1.00
C LEU A 93 -10.94 -14.60 -0.55
N TYR A 94 -10.69 -13.95 0.59
CA TYR A 94 -9.35 -13.74 1.12
C TYR A 94 -8.60 -15.05 1.37
N ASN A 95 -9.22 -15.99 2.09
CA ASN A 95 -8.59 -17.27 2.44
C ASN A 95 -8.36 -18.15 1.20
N SER A 96 -9.20 -18.04 0.16
CA SER A 96 -9.02 -18.76 -1.11
C SER A 96 -7.81 -18.25 -1.90
N VAL A 97 -7.54 -16.94 -1.87
CA VAL A 97 -6.34 -16.36 -2.49
C VAL A 97 -5.10 -16.90 -1.77
N LEU A 98 -5.08 -16.91 -0.44
CA LEU A 98 -3.98 -17.49 0.32
C LEU A 98 -3.80 -18.99 0.05
N GLN A 99 -4.89 -19.73 -0.08
CA GLN A 99 -4.82 -21.16 -0.44
C GLN A 99 -4.17 -21.33 -1.81
N PHE A 100 -4.61 -20.56 -2.81
CA PHE A 100 -4.02 -20.56 -4.15
C PHE A 100 -2.54 -20.19 -4.14
N LEU A 101 -2.16 -19.09 -3.47
CA LEU A 101 -0.75 -18.69 -3.35
C LEU A 101 0.07 -19.78 -2.66
N SER A 102 -0.48 -20.47 -1.67
CA SER A 102 0.21 -21.58 -1.00
C SER A 102 0.48 -22.74 -1.95
N ASP A 103 -0.46 -23.04 -2.85
CA ASP A 103 -0.33 -24.12 -3.84
C ASP A 103 0.65 -23.75 -4.96
N VAL A 104 0.70 -22.47 -5.34
CA VAL A 104 1.71 -21.95 -6.30
C VAL A 104 3.12 -21.97 -5.71
N ALA A 105 3.28 -21.49 -4.46
CA ALA A 105 4.57 -21.46 -3.77
C ALA A 105 5.12 -22.86 -3.41
N SER A 106 4.24 -23.86 -3.31
CA SER A 106 4.59 -25.25 -3.00
C SER A 106 4.34 -26.21 -4.18
N SER A 107 4.39 -25.68 -5.40
CA SER A 107 4.09 -26.44 -6.62
C SER A 107 5.01 -27.65 -6.79
N GLU A 108 4.44 -28.80 -7.14
CA GLU A 108 5.20 -30.03 -7.37
C GLU A 108 6.18 -29.91 -8.56
N HIS A 109 5.90 -29.01 -9.50
CA HIS A 109 6.80 -28.72 -10.63
C HIS A 109 8.16 -28.18 -10.20
N LEU A 110 8.29 -27.69 -8.96
CA LEU A 110 9.57 -27.22 -8.42
C LEU A 110 10.52 -28.37 -8.07
N TYR A 111 10.00 -29.58 -7.78
CA TYR A 111 10.82 -30.75 -7.46
C TYR A 111 11.72 -31.19 -8.61
N ASP A 112 11.24 -31.01 -9.84
CA ASP A 112 11.93 -31.48 -11.05
C ASP A 112 13.10 -30.57 -11.44
N LEU A 113 13.29 -29.45 -10.75
CA LEU A 113 14.32 -28.46 -11.08
C LEU A 113 15.67 -28.85 -10.49
N SER A 114 16.65 -29.05 -11.37
CA SER A 114 18.06 -29.29 -11.00
C SER A 114 18.86 -27.98 -10.83
N TRP A 115 18.20 -26.96 -10.28
CA TRP A 115 18.71 -25.61 -10.03
C TRP A 115 18.56 -25.32 -8.53
N PRO A 116 19.48 -24.64 -7.83
CA PRO A 116 20.64 -23.88 -8.31
C PRO A 116 21.93 -24.70 -8.38
N VAL A 117 22.93 -24.15 -9.09
CA VAL A 117 24.30 -24.70 -9.09
C VAL A 117 24.95 -24.42 -7.73
N THR A 118 25.53 -25.45 -7.12
CA THR A 118 25.93 -25.44 -5.71
C THR A 118 26.96 -24.36 -5.35
N GLU A 119 27.87 -24.09 -6.28
CA GLU A 119 29.02 -23.21 -6.14
C GLU A 119 28.64 -21.72 -6.12
N PHE A 120 27.44 -21.39 -6.61
CA PHE A 120 26.93 -20.02 -6.68
C PHE A 120 25.78 -19.77 -5.71
N SER A 121 25.39 -20.78 -4.92
CA SER A 121 24.27 -20.68 -3.99
C SER A 121 24.72 -20.05 -2.68
N GLU A 122 23.98 -19.03 -2.25
CA GLU A 122 24.22 -18.32 -0.99
C GLU A 122 23.14 -18.70 0.04
N PRO A 123 23.47 -18.69 1.36
CA PRO A 123 22.45 -18.79 2.41
C PRO A 123 21.37 -17.71 2.27
N GLY A 124 20.12 -18.09 2.45
CA GLY A 124 18.91 -17.29 2.22
C GLY A 124 18.49 -17.18 0.75
N GLY A 125 19.41 -17.45 -0.17
CA GLY A 125 19.24 -17.17 -1.59
C GLY A 125 19.14 -15.67 -1.90
N ASN A 126 19.15 -15.35 -3.18
CA ASN A 126 19.04 -13.99 -3.71
C ASN A 126 18.03 -13.92 -4.85
N LYS A 127 17.85 -12.75 -5.46
CA LYS A 127 16.84 -12.56 -6.53
C LYS A 127 17.05 -13.45 -7.76
N LEU A 128 18.28 -13.91 -7.99
CA LEU A 128 18.68 -14.67 -9.18
C LEU A 128 18.87 -16.16 -8.87
N LEU A 129 19.36 -16.47 -7.69
CA LEU A 129 19.78 -17.81 -7.28
C LEU A 129 19.16 -18.19 -5.93
N PRO A 130 18.33 -19.24 -5.88
CA PRO A 130 17.84 -19.77 -4.62
C PRO A 130 18.94 -20.38 -3.74
N HIS A 131 18.60 -20.67 -2.49
CA HIS A 131 19.42 -21.50 -1.61
C HIS A 131 19.34 -22.98 -2.03
N LEU A 132 20.23 -23.84 -1.55
CA LEU A 132 20.36 -25.23 -2.01
C LEU A 132 19.12 -26.09 -1.76
N GLN A 133 18.36 -25.81 -0.70
CA GLN A 133 17.24 -26.65 -0.25
C GLN A 133 15.88 -26.06 -0.64
N TRP A 134 15.85 -25.08 -1.54
CA TRP A 134 14.65 -24.29 -1.84
C TRP A 134 13.51 -25.11 -2.48
N ASN A 135 13.83 -26.19 -3.18
CA ASN A 135 12.86 -27.08 -3.79
C ASN A 135 12.73 -28.42 -3.05
N MET A 136 13.32 -28.54 -1.86
CA MET A 136 13.14 -29.72 -1.02
C MET A 136 11.71 -29.78 -0.49
N PRO A 137 11.11 -30.98 -0.38
CA PRO A 137 9.71 -31.15 0.05
C PRO A 137 9.43 -30.56 1.43
N ASP A 138 10.40 -30.65 2.34
CA ASP A 138 10.26 -30.07 3.68
C ASP A 138 10.18 -28.54 3.64
N HIS A 139 10.96 -27.89 2.77
CA HIS A 139 10.93 -26.44 2.59
C HIS A 139 9.63 -25.98 1.91
N LEU A 140 9.20 -26.67 0.85
CA LEU A 140 7.93 -26.35 0.17
C LEU A 140 6.73 -26.58 1.08
N ALA A 141 6.73 -27.64 1.91
CA ALA A 141 5.70 -27.87 2.91
C ALA A 141 5.70 -26.79 4.01
N TRP A 142 6.88 -26.29 4.38
CA TRP A 142 7.00 -25.15 5.29
C TRP A 142 6.41 -23.88 4.66
N LEU A 143 6.79 -23.56 3.41
CA LEU A 143 6.27 -22.41 2.66
C LEU A 143 4.76 -22.46 2.57
N LYS A 144 4.19 -23.62 2.21
CA LYS A 144 2.74 -23.83 2.18
C LYS A 144 2.09 -23.42 3.50
N LYS A 145 2.61 -23.90 4.62
CA LYS A 145 2.09 -23.58 5.96
C LYS A 145 2.32 -22.13 6.36
N ALA A 146 3.44 -21.53 5.95
CA ALA A 146 3.74 -20.13 6.18
C ALA A 146 2.72 -19.24 5.46
N VAL A 147 2.45 -19.49 4.19
CA VAL A 147 1.42 -18.77 3.42
C VAL A 147 0.03 -18.95 4.05
N LEU A 148 -0.36 -20.19 4.40
CA LEU A 148 -1.66 -20.45 5.01
C LEU A 148 -1.84 -19.83 6.39
N SER A 149 -0.76 -19.55 7.13
CA SER A 149 -0.84 -18.91 8.45
C SER A 149 -1.31 -17.44 8.40
N PHE A 150 -1.36 -16.82 7.22
CA PHE A 150 -1.98 -15.51 7.00
C PHE A 150 -3.50 -15.56 6.94
N GLN A 151 -4.10 -16.75 6.91
CA GLN A 151 -5.56 -16.90 6.89
C GLN A 151 -6.18 -16.33 8.17
N ILE A 152 -7.39 -15.80 8.03
CA ILE A 152 -8.21 -15.33 9.15
C ILE A 152 -9.33 -16.34 9.43
N PRO A 153 -9.74 -16.52 10.69
CA PRO A 153 -10.80 -17.46 11.05
C PRO A 153 -12.14 -17.06 10.41
N TYR A 154 -13.02 -18.03 10.18
CA TYR A 154 -14.39 -17.73 9.78
C TYR A 154 -15.16 -17.08 10.94
N LEU A 155 -16.03 -16.13 10.59
CA LEU A 155 -16.86 -15.41 11.54
C LEU A 155 -18.28 -15.98 11.54
N ASP A 156 -18.76 -16.37 12.72
CA ASP A 156 -20.17 -16.69 12.92
C ASP A 156 -20.99 -15.40 12.97
N LEU A 157 -22.00 -15.29 12.10
CA LEU A 157 -22.83 -14.09 12.03
C LEU A 157 -23.79 -13.99 13.21
N PRO A 158 -24.01 -12.79 13.76
CA PRO A 158 -24.97 -12.60 14.81
C PRO A 158 -26.40 -12.80 14.27
N PRO A 159 -27.33 -13.34 15.08
CA PRO A 159 -28.73 -13.47 14.68
C PRO A 159 -29.36 -12.14 14.28
N LEU A 160 -30.28 -12.16 13.32
CA LEU A 160 -31.04 -10.99 12.92
C LEU A 160 -31.80 -10.39 14.13
N GLY A 161 -31.53 -9.12 14.44
CA GLY A 161 -32.12 -8.43 15.59
C GLY A 161 -31.38 -8.64 16.92
N ALA A 162 -30.17 -9.22 16.91
CA ALA A 162 -29.34 -9.30 18.10
C ALA A 162 -29.04 -7.89 18.67
N PRO A 163 -29.07 -7.72 20.00
CA PRO A 163 -28.78 -6.43 20.63
C PRO A 163 -27.33 -6.00 20.38
N TRP A 164 -27.13 -4.69 20.18
CA TRP A 164 -25.84 -4.11 19.80
C TRP A 164 -24.66 -4.50 20.71
N ARG A 165 -24.85 -4.49 22.04
CA ARG A 165 -23.76 -4.76 22.99
C ARG A 165 -23.18 -6.18 22.87
N PRO A 166 -24.00 -7.26 22.87
CA PRO A 166 -23.51 -8.61 22.56
C PRO A 166 -22.84 -8.72 21.20
N VAL A 167 -23.34 -8.03 20.17
CA VAL A 167 -22.71 -8.05 18.84
C VAL A 167 -21.31 -7.43 18.88
N CYS A 168 -21.14 -6.27 19.53
CA CYS A 168 -19.81 -5.69 19.73
C CYS A 168 -18.87 -6.65 20.47
N HIS A 169 -19.35 -7.32 21.52
CA HIS A 169 -18.54 -8.28 22.27
C HIS A 169 -18.08 -9.45 21.40
N MET A 170 -18.96 -10.00 20.57
CA MET A 170 -18.64 -11.05 19.61
C MET A 170 -17.59 -10.57 18.59
N ILE A 171 -17.71 -9.34 18.07
CA ILE A 171 -16.71 -8.76 17.17
C ILE A 171 -15.35 -8.61 17.86
N PHE A 172 -15.31 -8.13 19.11
CA PHE A 172 -14.05 -8.03 19.86
C PHE A 172 -13.44 -9.40 20.18
N GLN A 173 -14.26 -10.41 20.46
CA GLN A 173 -13.80 -11.78 20.63
C GLN A 173 -13.20 -12.32 19.34
N TYR A 174 -13.83 -12.09 18.19
CA TYR A 174 -13.29 -12.46 16.89
C TYR A 174 -11.94 -11.77 16.60
N VAL A 175 -11.88 -10.44 16.78
CA VAL A 175 -10.66 -9.64 16.59
C VAL A 175 -9.50 -10.14 17.48
N SER A 176 -9.79 -10.57 18.70
CA SER A 176 -8.77 -11.13 19.60
C SER A 176 -8.14 -12.44 19.10
N GLN A 177 -8.81 -13.18 18.20
CA GLN A 177 -8.27 -14.41 17.60
C GLN A 177 -7.29 -14.13 16.45
N ILE A 178 -7.28 -12.91 15.92
CA ILE A 178 -6.49 -12.56 14.73
C ILE A 178 -5.08 -12.13 15.12
N ALA A 179 -4.96 -11.37 16.22
CA ALA A 179 -3.69 -10.91 16.76
C ALA A 179 -2.78 -12.09 17.12
N SER A 180 -1.55 -12.08 16.61
CA SER A 180 -0.56 -13.11 16.91
C SER A 180 0.08 -12.89 18.28
N SER A 181 0.08 -11.65 18.79
CA SER A 181 0.65 -11.29 20.08
C SER A 181 -0.29 -10.47 20.95
N SER A 182 -0.09 -10.53 22.27
CA SER A 182 -0.83 -9.70 23.24
C SER A 182 -0.50 -8.21 23.13
N HIS A 183 0.63 -7.85 22.51
CA HIS A 183 1.09 -6.45 22.42
C HIS A 183 0.44 -5.71 21.24
N THR A 184 0.12 -6.42 20.17
CA THR A 184 -0.52 -5.89 18.96
C THR A 184 -2.05 -5.91 19.06
N GLN A 185 -2.62 -6.76 19.90
CA GLN A 185 -4.05 -6.86 20.15
C GLN A 185 -4.75 -5.53 20.51
N PRO A 186 -4.21 -4.64 21.38
CA PRO A 186 -4.85 -3.36 21.69
C PRO A 186 -4.98 -2.43 20.47
N LEU A 187 -4.06 -2.53 19.50
CA LEU A 187 -4.07 -1.68 18.30
C LEU A 187 -5.27 -2.00 17.42
N ILE A 188 -5.48 -3.28 17.09
CA ILE A 188 -6.63 -3.71 16.29
C ILE A 188 -7.94 -3.50 17.04
N GLN A 189 -7.96 -3.73 18.36
CA GLN A 189 -9.15 -3.47 19.18
C GLN A 189 -9.56 -1.99 19.14
N SER A 190 -8.62 -1.06 19.31
CA SER A 190 -8.89 0.39 19.25
C SER A 190 -9.43 0.84 17.88
N GLN A 191 -8.86 0.31 16.79
CA GLN A 191 -9.33 0.61 15.44
C GLN A 191 -10.77 0.13 15.21
N VAL A 192 -11.08 -1.09 15.63
CA VAL A 192 -12.43 -1.66 15.52
C VAL A 192 -13.42 -0.95 16.45
N GLU A 193 -13.01 -0.61 17.68
CA GLU A 193 -13.82 0.17 18.61
C GLU A 193 -14.20 1.54 18.03
N ASN A 194 -13.26 2.20 17.35
CA ASN A 194 -13.52 3.46 16.67
C ASN A 194 -14.56 3.31 15.55
N LEU A 195 -14.47 2.25 14.74
CA LEU A 195 -15.46 1.94 13.70
C LEU A 195 -16.86 1.71 14.30
N LEU A 196 -16.96 0.86 15.33
CA LEU A 196 -18.22 0.57 16.02
C LEU A 196 -18.81 1.80 16.69
N SER A 197 -17.96 2.63 17.32
CA SER A 197 -18.37 3.89 17.95
C SER A 197 -18.92 4.86 16.92
N LYS A 198 -18.26 5.02 15.76
CA LYS A 198 -18.76 5.85 14.66
C LYS A 198 -20.11 5.38 14.14
N THR A 199 -20.29 4.06 13.98
CA THR A 199 -21.58 3.47 13.57
C THR A 199 -22.67 3.76 14.59
N TYR A 200 -22.38 3.57 15.88
CA TYR A 200 -23.33 3.85 16.95
C TYR A 200 -23.73 5.33 17.01
N GLN A 201 -22.79 6.27 16.86
CA GLN A 201 -23.10 7.70 16.84
C GLN A 201 -23.93 8.09 15.61
N LYS A 202 -23.62 7.55 14.43
CA LYS A 202 -24.43 7.75 13.21
C LYS A 202 -25.86 7.24 13.38
N TRP A 203 -26.04 6.08 14.01
CA TRP A 203 -27.37 5.55 14.32
C TRP A 203 -28.11 6.42 15.33
N LYS A 204 -27.43 6.84 16.42
CA LYS A 204 -28.02 7.66 17.49
C LYS A 204 -28.48 9.03 16.97
N THR A 205 -27.77 9.62 16.02
CA THR A 205 -28.15 10.91 15.40
C THR A 205 -29.35 10.77 14.45
N ARG A 206 -29.53 9.61 13.81
CA ARG A 206 -30.68 9.32 12.94
C ARG A 206 -31.94 8.96 13.71
N THR A 207 -31.79 8.26 14.82
CA THR A 207 -32.91 7.73 15.61
C THR A 207 -33.14 8.65 16.81
N SER A 208 -34.17 9.51 16.76
CA SER A 208 -34.56 10.40 17.87
C SER A 208 -35.11 9.66 19.10
N GLY A 209 -34.29 8.80 19.72
CA GLY A 209 -34.45 8.31 21.09
C GLY A 209 -35.47 7.20 21.36
N SER A 210 -36.12 6.61 20.34
CA SER A 210 -37.23 5.66 20.60
C SER A 210 -36.83 4.17 20.67
N SER A 211 -35.71 3.75 20.07
CA SER A 211 -35.25 2.36 20.12
C SER A 211 -34.06 2.20 21.07
N LYS A 212 -34.13 1.25 21.99
CA LYS A 212 -33.03 0.90 22.91
C LYS A 212 -32.11 -0.20 22.35
N ASP A 213 -32.43 -0.74 21.17
CA ASP A 213 -31.83 -1.97 20.67
C ASP A 213 -30.52 -1.75 19.88
N GLY A 214 -30.19 -0.49 19.58
CA GLY A 214 -28.96 -0.09 18.89
C GLY A 214 -29.04 -0.27 17.36
N PRO A 215 -27.91 -0.10 16.66
CA PRO A 215 -27.78 -0.35 15.22
C PRO A 215 -28.15 -1.80 14.84
N SER A 216 -28.69 -1.99 13.64
CA SER A 216 -28.96 -3.34 13.11
C SER A 216 -27.69 -4.03 12.63
N VAL A 217 -27.76 -5.35 12.41
CA VAL A 217 -26.63 -6.15 11.90
C VAL A 217 -26.19 -5.67 10.50
N ASP A 218 -27.13 -5.20 9.67
CA ASP A 218 -26.85 -4.68 8.33
C ASP A 218 -26.15 -3.31 8.33
N GLU A 219 -26.21 -2.58 9.45
CA GLU A 219 -25.52 -1.29 9.62
C GLU A 219 -24.07 -1.43 10.11
N ILE A 220 -23.64 -2.65 10.44
CA ILE A 220 -22.26 -2.92 10.84
C ILE A 220 -21.35 -2.77 9.62
N PRO A 221 -20.23 -2.00 9.74
CA PRO A 221 -19.29 -1.79 8.64
C PRO A 221 -18.36 -3.00 8.48
N TRP A 222 -18.93 -4.15 8.09
CA TRP A 222 -18.20 -5.41 7.97
C TRP A 222 -17.00 -5.31 7.03
N ASP A 223 -17.15 -4.59 5.91
CA ASP A 223 -16.06 -4.39 4.96
C ASP A 223 -14.85 -3.72 5.63
N ASP A 224 -15.10 -2.66 6.41
CA ASP A 224 -14.02 -1.90 7.06
C ASP A 224 -13.41 -2.68 8.23
N ILE A 225 -14.22 -3.43 8.99
CA ILE A 225 -13.74 -4.28 10.08
C ILE A 225 -12.83 -5.38 9.53
N LEU A 226 -13.24 -6.07 8.47
CA LEU A 226 -12.44 -7.14 7.88
C LEU A 226 -11.19 -6.60 7.17
N ALA A 227 -11.26 -5.44 6.53
CA ALA A 227 -10.08 -4.78 5.97
C ALA A 227 -9.03 -4.47 7.05
N VAL A 228 -9.46 -3.95 8.21
CA VAL A 228 -8.58 -3.73 9.37
C VAL A 228 -8.00 -5.05 9.89
N CYS A 229 -8.81 -6.11 9.94
CA CYS A 229 -8.36 -7.43 10.37
C CYS A 229 -7.30 -8.02 9.44
N ILE A 230 -7.48 -7.90 8.13
CA ILE A 230 -6.55 -8.39 7.11
C ILE A 230 -5.24 -7.60 7.16
N ASP A 231 -5.30 -6.26 7.16
CA ASP A 231 -4.11 -5.40 7.24
C ASP A 231 -3.30 -5.68 8.51
N HIS A 232 -3.98 -5.85 9.65
CA HIS A 232 -3.32 -6.25 10.88
C HIS A 232 -2.65 -7.62 10.77
N LYS A 233 -3.33 -8.60 10.17
CA LYS A 233 -2.80 -9.96 10.03
C LYS A 233 -1.54 -10.02 9.15
N LEU A 234 -1.47 -9.16 8.14
CA LEU A 234 -0.30 -9.03 7.27
C LEU A 234 0.90 -8.42 8.02
N ARG A 235 0.66 -7.47 8.92
CA ARG A 235 1.72 -6.78 9.69
C ARG A 235 2.19 -7.54 10.92
N ASP A 236 1.28 -8.22 11.63
CA ASP A 236 1.55 -8.97 12.86
C ASP A 236 1.78 -10.47 12.58
N TRP A 237 2.31 -10.79 11.41
CA TRP A 237 2.56 -12.18 11.06
C TRP A 237 3.67 -12.78 11.91
N THR A 238 3.47 -14.03 12.35
CA THR A 238 4.48 -14.81 13.05
C THR A 238 4.72 -16.12 12.30
N PRO A 239 5.99 -16.50 12.08
CA PRO A 239 6.31 -17.71 11.35
C PRO A 239 5.76 -18.96 12.04
N PRO A 240 5.34 -19.98 11.27
CA PRO A 240 4.86 -21.23 11.84
C PRO A 240 5.94 -21.88 12.68
N LYS A 241 5.55 -22.63 13.73
CA LYS A 241 6.46 -23.31 14.69
C LYS A 241 7.32 -24.43 14.07
N LEU A 242 7.26 -24.62 12.76
CA LEU A 242 8.04 -25.63 12.07
C LEU A 242 9.44 -25.09 11.80
N PRO A 243 10.46 -25.95 11.90
CA PRO A 243 11.83 -25.54 11.62
C PRO A 243 11.92 -25.10 10.15
N VAL A 244 12.36 -23.87 9.95
CA VAL A 244 12.80 -23.39 8.64
C VAL A 244 14.16 -24.03 8.37
N ALA A 245 14.43 -24.39 7.12
CA ALA A 245 15.80 -24.69 6.71
C ALA A 245 16.67 -23.48 7.08
N PRO A 246 17.78 -23.65 7.84
CA PRO A 246 18.60 -22.53 8.28
C PRO A 246 19.18 -21.76 7.08
N GLU A 247 19.42 -22.46 5.97
CA GLU A 247 19.86 -21.90 4.70
C GLU A 247 18.78 -21.13 3.94
N ALA A 248 17.52 -21.15 4.37
CA ALA A 248 16.44 -20.42 3.70
C ALA A 248 16.22 -19.01 4.26
N VAL A 249 16.85 -18.68 5.38
CA VAL A 249 16.74 -17.36 6.03
C VAL A 249 17.96 -16.54 5.63
N SER A 250 17.71 -15.40 5.00
CA SER A 250 18.72 -14.41 4.63
C SER A 250 19.30 -13.71 5.87
N GLU A 251 20.42 -13.00 5.74
CA GLU A 251 21.08 -12.29 6.84
C GLU A 251 20.18 -11.24 7.52
N ASP A 252 19.23 -10.69 6.77
CA ASP A 252 18.20 -9.74 7.20
C ASP A 252 16.96 -10.41 7.84
N GLY A 253 16.97 -11.74 7.99
CA GLY A 253 15.86 -12.51 8.56
C GLY A 253 14.71 -12.74 7.58
N GLN A 254 14.86 -12.38 6.31
CA GLN A 254 13.84 -12.59 5.29
C GLN A 254 13.90 -13.98 4.69
N ILE A 255 12.78 -14.44 4.16
CA ILE A 255 12.66 -15.71 3.43
C ILE A 255 12.19 -15.39 2.02
N ARG A 256 12.85 -15.97 1.03
CA ARG A 256 12.49 -15.80 -0.39
C ARG A 256 11.62 -16.95 -0.88
N VAL A 257 10.65 -16.59 -1.71
CA VAL A 257 9.75 -17.52 -2.41
C VAL A 257 10.08 -17.46 -3.89
N TYR A 258 10.21 -18.65 -4.49
CA TYR A 258 10.45 -18.81 -5.92
C TYR A 258 9.27 -19.51 -6.55
N PHE A 259 8.75 -18.97 -7.65
CA PHE A 259 7.53 -19.48 -8.27
C PHE A 259 7.49 -19.15 -9.76
N PHE A 260 6.67 -19.89 -10.51
CA PHE A 260 6.42 -19.62 -11.92
C PHE A 260 5.35 -18.53 -12.07
N LYS A 261 5.69 -17.48 -12.84
CA LYS A 261 4.77 -16.37 -13.08
C LYS A 261 3.47 -16.79 -13.75
N GLU A 262 3.53 -17.81 -14.60
CA GLU A 262 2.37 -18.33 -15.31
C GLU A 262 1.34 -18.98 -14.37
N HIS A 263 1.81 -19.62 -13.30
CA HIS A 263 0.92 -20.29 -12.34
C HIS A 263 0.02 -19.29 -11.61
N LEU A 264 0.46 -18.04 -11.44
CA LEU A 264 -0.37 -16.98 -10.85
C LEU A 264 -1.61 -16.64 -11.68
N LYS A 265 -1.63 -16.92 -12.99
CA LYS A 265 -2.78 -16.62 -13.86
C LYS A 265 -3.95 -17.59 -13.68
N ASN A 266 -3.74 -18.69 -12.97
CA ASN A 266 -4.70 -19.80 -12.86
C ASN A 266 -5.61 -19.69 -11.62
N PHE A 267 -5.71 -18.50 -11.02
CA PHE A 267 -6.59 -18.30 -9.86
C PHE A 267 -8.06 -18.47 -10.25
N ALA A 268 -8.76 -19.36 -9.55
CA ALA A 268 -10.20 -19.57 -9.68
C ALA A 268 -10.93 -18.89 -8.52
N LEU A 269 -11.97 -18.11 -8.86
CA LEU A 269 -12.76 -17.40 -7.86
C LEU A 269 -13.67 -18.37 -7.08
N PRO A 270 -13.89 -18.13 -5.77
CA PRO A 270 -14.89 -18.86 -5.01
C PRO A 270 -16.30 -18.61 -5.53
N PHE A 271 -17.09 -19.68 -5.62
CA PHE A 271 -18.48 -19.62 -6.07
C PHE A 271 -19.34 -18.67 -5.22
N SER A 272 -19.11 -18.61 -3.91
CA SER A 272 -19.82 -17.72 -3.00
C SER A 272 -19.60 -16.24 -3.34
N TRP A 273 -18.38 -15.87 -3.73
CA TRP A 273 -18.04 -14.53 -4.16
C TRP A 273 -18.73 -14.17 -5.47
N GLU A 274 -18.70 -15.09 -6.44
CA GLU A 274 -19.41 -14.90 -7.71
C GLU A 274 -20.91 -14.69 -7.49
N GLN A 275 -21.51 -15.50 -6.61
CA GLN A 275 -22.92 -15.38 -6.27
C GLN A 275 -23.22 -14.05 -5.56
N ALA A 276 -22.40 -13.64 -4.59
CA ALA A 276 -22.58 -12.39 -3.88
C ALA A 276 -22.43 -11.17 -4.82
N ARG A 277 -21.52 -11.23 -5.78
CA ARG A 277 -21.37 -10.21 -6.82
C ARG A 277 -22.57 -10.13 -7.75
N LEU A 278 -23.13 -11.26 -8.16
CA LEU A 278 -24.38 -11.29 -8.93
C LEU A 278 -25.53 -10.67 -8.13
N ARG A 279 -25.67 -10.99 -6.84
CA ARG A 279 -26.67 -10.37 -5.96
C ARG A 279 -26.47 -8.86 -5.86
N THR A 280 -25.24 -8.38 -5.65
CA THR A 280 -24.93 -6.94 -5.65
C THR A 280 -25.42 -6.29 -6.96
N GLN A 281 -25.10 -6.87 -8.12
CA GLN A 281 -25.53 -6.31 -9.41
C GLN A 281 -27.06 -6.31 -9.58
N GLU A 282 -27.74 -7.35 -9.12
CA GLU A 282 -29.20 -7.43 -9.13
C GLU A 282 -29.81 -6.35 -8.23
N GLU A 283 -29.34 -6.21 -6.99
CA GLU A 283 -29.81 -5.20 -6.04
C GLU A 283 -29.64 -3.78 -6.59
N ILE A 284 -28.47 -3.50 -7.18
CA ILE A 284 -28.19 -2.23 -7.87
C ILE A 284 -29.20 -1.99 -8.99
N ARG A 285 -29.43 -2.98 -9.87
CA ARG A 285 -30.40 -2.85 -10.98
C ARG A 285 -31.82 -2.63 -10.49
N HIS A 286 -32.24 -3.31 -9.43
CA HIS A 286 -33.57 -3.15 -8.83
C HIS A 286 -33.71 -1.78 -8.16
N GLY A 287 -32.67 -1.28 -7.48
CA GLY A 287 -32.61 0.06 -6.91
C GLY A 287 -32.79 1.15 -7.98
N HIS A 288 -32.07 1.04 -9.09
CA HIS A 288 -32.21 1.95 -10.24
C HIS A 288 -33.62 1.92 -10.84
N LYS A 289 -34.24 0.72 -10.96
CA LYS A 289 -35.63 0.60 -11.43
C LYS A 289 -36.62 1.28 -10.46
N ARG A 290 -36.44 1.14 -9.14
CA ARG A 290 -37.30 1.82 -8.14
C ARG A 290 -37.14 3.34 -8.16
N LEU A 291 -35.93 3.85 -8.38
CA LEU A 291 -35.68 5.29 -8.53
C LEU A 291 -36.30 5.85 -9.82
N ARG A 292 -36.29 5.08 -10.92
CA ARG A 292 -36.89 5.47 -12.21
C ARG A 292 -38.43 5.44 -12.22
N VAL A 293 -39.05 4.68 -11.31
CA VAL A 293 -40.52 4.58 -11.14
C VAL A 293 -41.08 5.64 -10.16
N LYS A 294 -40.23 6.45 -9.50
CA LYS A 294 -40.70 7.64 -8.79
C LYS A 294 -41.20 8.69 -9.81
N SER A 295 -42.52 8.73 -9.92
CA SER A 295 -43.36 9.56 -10.79
C SER A 295 -42.92 11.05 -10.88
N PRO A 296 -43.02 11.69 -12.05
CA PRO A 296 -42.65 13.08 -12.27
C PRO A 296 -43.74 14.01 -11.72
N ASN A 297 -43.85 14.14 -10.40
CA ASN A 297 -44.78 15.11 -9.80
C ASN A 297 -44.33 15.56 -8.41
N SER A 298 -43.29 16.40 -8.38
CA SER A 298 -43.11 17.37 -7.29
C SER A 298 -42.22 18.55 -7.68
N PHE A 299 -42.59 19.28 -8.73
CA PHE A 299 -42.12 20.66 -8.91
C PHE A 299 -43.20 21.61 -8.36
N LYS A 300 -43.21 21.84 -7.04
CA LYS A 300 -43.90 22.99 -6.47
C LYS A 300 -43.01 24.23 -6.61
N LYS A 301 -43.19 24.95 -7.71
CA LYS A 301 -42.76 26.35 -7.87
C LYS A 301 -43.43 27.19 -6.78
N LYS A 302 -42.66 28.03 -6.08
CA LYS A 302 -43.17 29.27 -5.48
C LYS A 302 -42.58 30.46 -6.24
N PRO A 303 -43.37 31.51 -6.51
CA PRO A 303 -42.98 32.64 -7.35
C PRO A 303 -42.45 33.79 -6.48
N TYR A 304 -41.44 34.52 -6.97
CA TYR A 304 -41.29 35.94 -6.62
C TYR A 304 -40.82 36.74 -7.83
N SER A 305 -41.42 37.91 -7.94
CA SER A 305 -41.62 38.71 -9.13
C SER A 305 -40.43 39.56 -9.54
N VAL A 306 -40.36 39.77 -10.84
CA VAL A 306 -39.54 40.74 -11.59
C VAL A 306 -39.90 42.17 -11.19
N SER A 307 -38.89 43.05 -11.13
CA SER A 307 -39.05 44.49 -11.35
C SER A 307 -37.95 44.98 -12.30
N THR A 308 -38.33 45.10 -13.57
CA THR A 308 -37.65 45.81 -14.66
C THR A 308 -37.75 47.32 -14.50
N MET A 309 -36.77 48.08 -15.01
CA MET A 309 -37.01 49.14 -16.01
C MET A 309 -35.70 49.79 -16.54
N PRO A 310 -35.72 50.50 -17.70
CA PRO A 310 -34.90 50.17 -18.87
C PRO A 310 -34.02 51.32 -19.40
N GLY A 311 -33.20 51.05 -20.42
CA GLY A 311 -32.53 52.08 -21.23
C GLY A 311 -31.95 51.51 -22.52
N GLN A 312 -32.17 52.20 -23.64
CA GLN A 312 -32.21 51.69 -25.00
C GLN A 312 -31.15 52.39 -25.89
N TYR A 313 -30.64 51.65 -26.88
CA TYR A 313 -29.99 52.06 -28.15
C TYR A 313 -28.58 52.68 -28.19
N GLY A 314 -27.78 52.17 -29.16
CA GLY A 314 -26.62 52.88 -29.73
C GLY A 314 -25.66 52.00 -30.53
N SER A 315 -25.98 51.75 -31.81
CA SER A 315 -25.07 51.19 -32.83
C SER A 315 -24.00 52.21 -33.23
N GLY A 316 -22.75 51.78 -33.48
CA GLY A 316 -21.68 52.66 -33.96
C GLY A 316 -20.37 51.93 -34.29
N VAL A 317 -20.17 51.74 -35.60
CA VAL A 317 -18.97 51.22 -36.28
C VAL A 317 -17.73 52.10 -36.06
N SER A 318 -16.55 51.51 -35.90
CA SER A 318 -15.30 52.10 -36.42
C SER A 318 -14.26 51.03 -36.74
N THR A 319 -13.64 51.24 -37.89
CA THR A 319 -12.73 50.38 -38.66
C THR A 319 -11.28 50.86 -38.52
N LEU A 320 -10.32 50.03 -38.96
CA LEU A 320 -8.88 50.30 -39.25
C LEU A 320 -7.96 50.20 -38.02
N SER A 321 -6.84 49.47 -37.97
CA SER A 321 -5.80 49.09 -38.95
C SER A 321 -5.09 47.85 -38.37
N GLY A 322 -4.73 46.76 -39.05
CA GLY A 322 -4.00 46.69 -40.31
C GLY A 322 -2.50 46.75 -40.07
N GLN A 323 -1.86 45.63 -39.70
CA GLN A 323 -0.46 45.37 -40.07
C GLN A 323 -0.14 43.87 -40.07
N GLU A 324 -0.13 43.33 -41.28
CA GLU A 324 0.40 42.01 -41.66
C GLU A 324 1.88 42.15 -42.04
N LYS A 325 2.59 41.01 -42.04
CA LYS A 325 3.96 40.72 -42.55
C LYS A 325 5.12 41.11 -41.62
N SER A 326 6.05 40.21 -41.31
CA SER A 326 6.80 39.41 -42.30
C SER A 326 7.39 38.12 -41.73
N ILE A 327 7.35 37.07 -42.55
CA ILE A 327 8.23 35.90 -42.50
C ILE A 327 9.58 36.30 -43.11
N PRO A 328 10.71 35.76 -42.62
CA PRO A 328 11.86 35.49 -43.50
C PRO A 328 12.04 33.99 -43.70
N GLY A 329 12.05 33.61 -44.98
CA GLY A 329 12.43 32.28 -45.45
C GLY A 329 13.94 32.07 -45.49
N ALA A 330 14.27 30.82 -45.77
CA ALA A 330 15.58 30.20 -45.82
C ALA A 330 16.68 30.98 -46.56
N ASP A 331 17.83 31.14 -45.91
CA ASP A 331 19.14 30.72 -46.44
C ASP A 331 20.21 30.83 -45.35
N GLY A 332 21.12 29.85 -45.30
CA GLY A 332 22.34 29.91 -44.49
C GLY A 332 22.65 28.68 -43.65
N PHE A 333 23.03 27.57 -44.32
CA PHE A 333 23.85 26.54 -43.69
C PHE A 333 25.22 27.13 -43.34
N THR A 334 25.51 27.33 -42.06
CA THR A 334 26.85 27.18 -41.42
C THR A 334 26.72 27.40 -39.91
N ASP A 335 27.52 26.68 -39.13
CA ASP A 335 27.69 26.75 -37.67
C ASP A 335 26.76 25.91 -36.78
N ALA A 336 26.69 24.61 -37.11
CA ALA A 336 26.30 23.56 -36.16
C ALA A 336 27.45 23.12 -35.22
N ALA A 337 28.55 23.89 -35.12
CA ALA A 337 29.72 23.53 -34.32
C ALA A 337 29.81 24.23 -32.95
N SER A 338 29.12 25.37 -32.74
CA SER A 338 29.24 26.18 -31.52
C SER A 338 28.19 25.87 -30.44
N ALA A 339 27.11 25.16 -30.77
CA ALA A 339 26.06 24.79 -29.81
C ALA A 339 26.48 23.62 -28.89
N GLN A 340 27.40 22.77 -29.34
CA GLN A 340 27.87 21.61 -28.59
C GLN A 340 28.93 21.98 -27.53
N GLU A 341 29.70 23.06 -27.74
CA GLU A 341 30.77 23.50 -26.84
C GLU A 341 30.29 24.28 -25.61
N LEU A 342 29.06 24.85 -25.65
CA LEU A 342 28.47 25.59 -24.53
C LEU A 342 27.50 24.75 -23.66
N LEU A 343 27.23 23.50 -24.04
CA LEU A 343 26.41 22.57 -23.26
C LEU A 343 26.97 22.26 -21.87
N PRO A 344 28.29 22.02 -21.68
CA PRO A 344 28.85 21.72 -20.37
C PRO A 344 28.73 22.91 -19.40
N GLU A 345 28.96 24.13 -19.89
CA GLU A 345 28.86 25.34 -19.08
C GLU A 345 27.42 25.67 -18.69
N ARG A 346 26.47 25.43 -19.60
CA ARG A 346 25.03 25.58 -19.32
C ARG A 346 24.51 24.55 -18.33
N LEU A 347 24.95 23.30 -18.45
CA LEU A 347 24.64 22.24 -17.48
C LEU A 347 25.26 22.55 -16.11
N LEU A 348 26.51 23.02 -16.08
CA LEU A 348 27.16 23.43 -14.83
C LEU A 348 26.41 24.59 -14.15
N ALA A 349 25.96 25.58 -14.93
CA ALA A 349 25.18 26.70 -14.42
C ALA A 349 23.81 26.27 -13.88
N GLN A 350 23.12 25.33 -14.56
CA GLN A 350 21.87 24.74 -14.05
C GLN A 350 22.10 23.94 -12.78
N LEU A 351 23.13 23.10 -12.73
CA LEU A 351 23.44 22.27 -11.56
C LEU A 351 23.82 23.15 -10.35
N GLN A 352 24.53 24.26 -10.58
CA GLN A 352 24.81 25.24 -9.52
C GLN A 352 23.58 26.04 -9.07
N LEU A 353 22.60 26.26 -9.96
CA LEU A 353 21.33 26.88 -9.60
C LEU A 353 20.49 25.90 -8.76
N GLU A 354 20.35 24.66 -9.21
CA GLU A 354 19.64 23.59 -8.52
C GLU A 354 20.27 23.30 -7.15
N LYS A 355 21.61 23.31 -7.03
CA LYS A 355 22.30 23.16 -5.74
C LYS A 355 22.03 24.32 -4.77
N ARG A 356 21.83 25.55 -5.28
CA ARG A 356 21.43 26.70 -4.46
C ARG A 356 19.96 26.65 -4.06
N GLU A 357 19.11 26.08 -4.90
CA GLU A 357 17.69 25.86 -4.58
C GLU A 357 17.54 24.72 -3.58
N SER A 358 18.24 23.60 -3.78
CA SER A 358 18.28 22.48 -2.84
C SER A 358 18.78 22.90 -1.46
N ARG A 359 19.82 23.75 -1.37
CA ARG A 359 20.24 24.33 -0.08
C ARG A 359 19.18 25.22 0.55
N ARG A 360 18.49 26.05 -0.23
CA ARG A 360 17.38 26.89 0.29
C ARG A 360 16.24 26.02 0.81
N PHE A 361 15.89 24.95 0.10
CA PHE A 361 14.91 23.97 0.55
C PHE A 361 15.37 23.28 1.84
N GLU A 362 16.64 22.86 1.91
CA GLU A 362 17.18 22.20 3.09
C GLU A 362 17.23 23.13 4.31
N GLU A 363 17.55 24.42 4.10
CA GLU A 363 17.50 25.45 5.13
C GLU A 363 16.06 25.72 5.60
N GLN A 364 15.09 25.79 4.68
CA GLN A 364 13.67 25.89 5.01
C GLN A 364 13.18 24.66 5.79
N LEU A 365 13.62 23.47 5.40
CA LEU A 365 13.26 22.22 6.08
C LEU A 365 13.85 22.17 7.49
N ARG A 366 15.10 22.61 7.65
CA ARG A 366 15.74 22.76 8.97
C ARG A 366 15.03 23.82 9.81
N GLN A 367 14.54 24.89 9.20
CA GLN A 367 13.80 25.94 9.90
C GLN A 367 12.44 25.43 10.39
N CYS A 368 11.71 24.66 9.56
CA CYS A 368 10.49 23.97 9.99
C CYS A 368 10.74 22.94 11.10
N LEU A 369 11.86 22.21 11.06
CA LEU A 369 12.22 21.24 12.10
C LEU A 369 12.67 21.89 13.42
N VAL A 370 13.19 23.11 13.37
CA VAL A 370 13.59 23.88 14.57
C VAL A 370 12.39 24.59 15.21
N GLU A 371 11.38 24.98 14.42
CA GLU A 371 10.11 25.55 14.92
C GLU A 371 9.24 24.52 15.69
N ASP A 372 9.49 23.21 15.51
CA ASP A 372 8.78 22.11 16.19
C ASP A 372 9.37 21.69 17.57
N ILE A 373 10.30 22.47 18.16
CA ILE A 373 10.95 22.11 19.45
C ILE A 373 10.32 22.81 20.68
N GLU A 374 9.12 23.39 20.57
CA GLU A 374 8.26 23.63 21.76
C GLU A 374 7.17 22.54 21.87
N PRO A 375 6.94 21.97 23.07
CA PRO A 375 6.25 20.69 23.20
C PRO A 375 4.76 20.86 22.97
N LEU A 376 4.31 20.64 21.74
CA LEU A 376 2.90 20.57 21.41
C LEU A 376 2.47 19.11 21.26
N GLY A 377 1.61 18.69 22.19
CA GLY A 377 0.86 17.46 22.10
C GLY A 377 -0.11 17.42 20.93
N ASP A 378 -0.50 16.20 20.60
CA ASP A 378 -1.67 15.82 19.80
C ASP A 378 -1.81 16.46 18.41
N PHE A 379 -1.01 15.98 17.45
CA PHE A 379 -1.44 15.90 16.06
C PHE A 379 -1.07 14.54 15.44
N VAL A 380 -2.03 13.61 15.49
CA VAL A 380 -2.12 12.44 14.61
C VAL A 380 -2.88 12.87 13.36
N GLY A 381 -2.27 12.74 12.17
CA GLY A 381 -3.03 12.81 10.92
C GLY A 381 -2.28 13.31 9.69
N LEU A 382 -1.18 12.66 9.28
CA LEU A 382 -0.75 12.66 7.88
C LEU A 382 -0.23 11.26 7.50
N PRO A 383 -0.55 10.74 6.30
CA PRO A 383 0.03 9.48 5.82
C PRO A 383 1.42 9.79 5.27
N LEU A 384 2.47 9.51 6.05
CA LEU A 384 3.84 9.59 5.55
C LEU A 384 4.18 8.29 4.83
N TYR A 385 4.22 8.35 3.50
CA TYR A 385 4.95 7.38 2.70
C TYR A 385 6.45 7.63 2.91
N LEU A 386 7.13 6.75 3.63
CA LEU A 386 8.59 6.78 3.79
C LEU A 386 9.14 5.38 3.46
N PRO A 387 9.87 5.22 2.35
CA PRO A 387 10.53 3.96 2.02
C PRO A 387 11.60 3.61 3.05
N GLN A 388 11.73 2.32 3.36
CA GLN A 388 12.63 1.77 4.38
C GLN A 388 14.14 2.03 4.12
N SER A 389 14.54 2.59 2.98
CA SER A 389 15.95 2.86 2.67
C SER A 389 16.59 3.98 3.49
N LEU A 390 15.82 4.72 4.30
CA LEU A 390 16.31 5.81 5.15
C LEU A 390 16.39 5.46 6.65
N VAL A 391 16.05 4.23 7.05
CA VAL A 391 16.05 3.80 8.47
C VAL A 391 17.36 3.09 8.87
N SER A 392 18.30 2.88 7.93
CA SER A 392 19.61 2.31 8.25
C SER A 392 20.59 3.39 8.72
N THR A 393 20.71 3.59 10.03
CA THR A 393 21.86 4.31 10.62
C THR A 393 23.05 3.34 10.75
N PRO A 394 24.26 3.69 10.29
CA PRO A 394 25.43 2.90 10.57
C PRO A 394 25.92 3.18 12.00
N THR A 395 26.18 2.10 12.75
CA THR A 395 26.83 2.15 14.06
C THR A 395 28.24 2.72 13.91
N VAL A 396 28.42 4.00 14.26
CA VAL A 396 29.76 4.60 14.39
C VAL A 396 30.17 4.52 15.86
N THR A 397 31.04 3.55 16.15
CA THR A 397 31.89 3.51 17.35
C THR A 397 32.72 4.79 17.49
N CYS A 398 32.70 5.42 18.65
CA CYS A 398 33.77 6.29 19.14
C CYS A 398 33.87 6.24 20.69
N PRO A 399 35.06 6.49 21.26
CA PRO A 399 35.51 5.82 22.49
C PRO A 399 35.30 6.60 23.79
N LEU A 400 35.09 5.82 24.85
CA LEU A 400 35.58 5.96 26.23
C LEU A 400 36.06 7.36 26.69
N MET A 401 35.26 8.02 27.52
CA MET A 401 35.76 8.87 28.62
C MET A 401 34.97 8.61 29.91
N LYS A 402 35.69 8.61 31.03
CA LYS A 402 35.32 8.09 32.34
C LYS A 402 34.64 9.14 33.24
N SER A 403 33.71 8.64 34.06
CA SER A 403 33.37 9.03 35.46
C SER A 403 32.56 10.31 35.72
N PRO A 404 31.90 10.46 36.90
CA PRO A 404 31.44 9.43 37.86
C PRO A 404 29.99 9.63 38.41
N VAL A 405 29.53 8.53 39.01
CA VAL A 405 28.45 8.27 39.98
C VAL A 405 28.05 9.42 40.90
N SER A 406 26.74 9.64 41.05
CA SER A 406 26.10 9.84 42.37
C SER A 406 24.71 9.21 42.42
N SER A 407 24.42 8.69 43.60
CA SER A 407 23.40 7.71 43.96
C SER A 407 22.05 8.34 44.37
N ALA A 408 21.01 7.53 44.24
CA ALA A 408 19.67 7.77 44.73
C ALA A 408 19.55 7.67 46.27
N GLU A 409 18.42 8.23 46.77
CA GLU A 409 17.57 7.79 47.90
C GLU A 409 17.32 8.80 49.04
N GLY A 410 16.06 8.80 49.51
CA GLY A 410 15.55 9.42 50.75
C GLY A 410 14.23 10.18 50.53
N ALA A 411 13.05 9.56 50.63
CA ALA A 411 12.25 9.22 51.83
C ALA A 411 11.40 10.38 52.42
N GLY A 412 10.08 10.13 52.58
CA GLY A 412 9.30 10.63 53.74
C GLY A 412 8.07 11.54 53.54
N SER A 413 6.90 11.02 53.97
CA SER A 413 5.78 11.65 54.72
C SER A 413 4.76 12.65 54.11
N GLN A 414 3.49 12.18 54.03
CA GLN A 414 2.28 12.53 54.83
C GLN A 414 1.68 13.97 54.90
N GLU A 415 0.32 14.01 54.84
CA GLU A 415 -0.66 15.09 55.19
C GLU A 415 -0.69 16.35 54.28
N GLY A 416 -1.81 17.01 53.93
CA GLY A 416 -3.24 17.03 54.29
C GLY A 416 -3.80 18.44 53.92
N CYS A 417 -5.10 18.57 53.58
CA CYS A 417 -5.84 19.82 53.25
C CYS A 417 -5.40 20.55 51.94
N GLU A 418 -6.22 21.28 51.18
CA GLU A 418 -7.48 21.97 51.45
C GLU A 418 -8.16 22.31 50.09
N VAL A 419 -9.49 22.45 50.10
CA VAL A 419 -10.28 22.96 48.98
C VAL A 419 -10.03 24.47 48.85
N LEU A 420 -9.59 24.94 47.68
CA LEU A 420 -9.65 26.35 47.31
C LEU A 420 -10.13 26.49 45.86
N VAL A 421 -11.33 27.04 45.74
CA VAL A 421 -11.88 27.64 44.53
C VAL A 421 -11.05 28.88 44.24
N GLU A 422 -10.32 28.91 43.13
CA GLU A 422 -9.64 30.13 42.67
C GLU A 422 -9.67 30.23 41.14
N GLU A 423 -10.50 31.19 40.70
CA GLU A 423 -10.39 32.01 39.50
C GLU A 423 -9.99 31.38 38.15
N LEU A 424 -10.97 31.33 37.23
CA LEU A 424 -10.72 31.19 35.78
C LEU A 424 -9.77 32.31 35.33
N SER A 425 -8.52 31.96 35.08
CA SER A 425 -7.50 32.89 34.63
C SER A 425 -7.78 33.39 33.20
N PRO A 426 -7.57 34.69 32.92
CA PRO A 426 -7.84 35.33 31.62
C PRO A 426 -7.08 34.67 30.45
N ALA A 427 -6.01 33.92 30.74
CA ALA A 427 -5.19 33.20 29.77
C ALA A 427 -5.94 32.13 28.95
N LEU A 428 -6.95 31.46 29.52
CA LEU A 428 -7.72 30.43 28.79
C LEU A 428 -8.73 31.03 27.83
N SER A 429 -9.36 32.15 28.20
CA SER A 429 -10.26 32.91 27.32
C SER A 429 -9.50 33.47 26.12
N ASP A 430 -8.29 33.99 26.35
CA ASP A 430 -7.48 34.57 25.28
C ASP A 430 -6.92 33.49 24.35
N ARG A 431 -6.57 32.30 24.87
CA ARG A 431 -6.25 31.12 24.04
C ARG A 431 -7.43 30.66 23.19
N LEU A 432 -8.65 30.66 23.74
CA LEU A 432 -9.85 30.29 22.98
C LEU A 432 -10.17 31.27 21.85
N LYS A 433 -9.98 32.58 22.10
CA LYS A 433 -10.13 33.60 21.06
C LYS A 433 -9.07 33.45 19.97
N HIS A 434 -7.83 33.17 20.35
CA HIS A 434 -6.74 32.95 19.39
C HIS A 434 -7.01 31.72 18.50
N LEU A 435 -7.47 30.61 19.07
CA LEU A 435 -7.86 29.41 18.31
C LEU A 435 -9.05 29.66 17.38
N GLN A 436 -10.05 30.44 17.81
CA GLN A 436 -11.13 30.85 16.92
C GLN A 436 -10.66 31.72 15.74
N GLN A 437 -9.65 32.56 15.97
CA GLN A 437 -9.05 33.39 14.93
C GLN A 437 -8.25 32.56 13.93
N LEU A 438 -7.49 31.57 14.41
CA LEU A 438 -6.78 30.59 13.58
C LEU A 438 -7.74 29.72 12.74
N LEU A 439 -8.83 29.23 13.33
CA LEU A 439 -9.84 28.45 12.60
C LEU A 439 -10.52 29.28 11.50
N ARG A 440 -10.75 30.58 11.75
CA ARG A 440 -11.29 31.49 10.74
C ARG A 440 -10.30 31.71 9.59
N ALA A 441 -9.02 31.96 9.92
CA ALA A 441 -7.97 32.14 8.92
C ALA A 441 -7.75 30.86 8.08
N ASN A 442 -7.80 29.68 8.70
CA ASN A 442 -7.69 28.41 7.99
C ASN A 442 -8.87 28.21 7.02
N LYS A 443 -10.10 28.51 7.47
CA LYS A 443 -11.29 28.44 6.61
C LYS A 443 -11.23 29.41 5.42
N GLU A 444 -10.68 30.61 5.62
CA GLU A 444 -10.46 31.56 4.53
C GLU A 444 -9.39 31.06 3.55
N GLY A 445 -8.34 30.40 4.05
CA GLY A 445 -7.34 29.72 3.23
C GLY A 445 -7.92 28.57 2.41
N GLU A 446 -8.77 27.73 3.01
CA GLU A 446 -9.44 26.61 2.34
C GLU A 446 -10.33 27.10 1.18
N VAL A 447 -11.10 28.17 1.39
CA VAL A 447 -11.93 28.79 0.33
C VAL A 447 -11.07 29.42 -0.77
N ALA A 448 -9.94 30.03 -0.43
CA ALA A 448 -9.01 30.58 -1.42
C ALA A 448 -8.36 29.48 -2.27
N SER A 449 -7.98 28.36 -1.65
CA SER A 449 -7.47 27.18 -2.34
C SER A 449 -8.53 26.50 -3.22
N GLU A 450 -9.78 26.41 -2.75
CA GLU A 450 -10.91 25.91 -3.54
C GLU A 450 -11.16 26.76 -4.79
N LEU A 451 -11.11 28.09 -4.66
CA LEU A 451 -11.23 29.01 -5.80
C LEU A 451 -10.05 28.89 -6.77
N HIS A 452 -8.83 28.71 -6.27
CA HIS A 452 -7.65 28.53 -7.12
C HIS A 452 -7.71 27.20 -7.90
N LEU A 453 -8.14 26.12 -7.24
CA LEU A 453 -8.34 24.82 -7.87
C LEU A 453 -9.49 24.86 -8.88
N SER A 454 -10.58 25.56 -8.58
CA SER A 454 -11.69 25.75 -9.52
C SER A 454 -11.26 26.52 -10.76
N ALA A 455 -10.44 27.57 -10.60
CA ALA A 455 -9.88 28.33 -11.73
C ALA A 455 -8.89 27.50 -12.57
N LEU A 456 -8.15 26.56 -11.96
CA LEU A 456 -7.28 25.62 -12.69
C LEU A 456 -8.08 24.59 -13.48
N VAL A 457 -9.22 24.14 -12.96
CA VAL A 457 -10.12 23.22 -13.67
C VAL A 457 -10.79 23.90 -14.86
N ASP A 458 -11.21 25.16 -14.73
CA ASP A 458 -11.81 25.93 -15.82
C ASP A 458 -10.82 26.25 -16.97
N MET A 459 -9.51 26.25 -16.71
CA MET A 459 -8.48 26.42 -17.76
C MET A 459 -8.19 25.14 -18.55
N VAL A 460 -8.67 23.97 -18.11
CA VAL A 460 -8.45 22.68 -18.80
C VAL A 460 -9.55 22.41 -19.85
N ASP A 461 -10.64 23.19 -19.84
CA ASP A 461 -11.77 23.08 -20.79
C ASP A 461 -11.76 24.15 -21.92
N ILE A 462 -10.61 24.75 -22.25
CA ILE A 462 -10.44 25.64 -23.42
C ILE A 462 -9.58 24.98 -24.51
#